data_AF-A0A9W5Z5M1-F1
#
_entry.id   AF-A0A9W5Z5M1-F1
#
_cell.length_a   1.000
_cell.length_b   1.000
_cell.length_c   1.000
_cell.angle_alpha   90.00
_cell.angle_beta   90.00
_cell.angle_gamma   90.00
#
_symmetry.space_group_name_H-M   'P 1'
#
loop_
_entity.id
_entity.type
_entity.pdbx_description
1 polymer ?
#
loop_
_entity_poly.entity_id
_entity_poly.type
_entity_poly.pdbx_seq_one_letter_code
_entity_poly.pdbx_strand_id
1 'polypeptide(L)'
;MDSVSFYFGDEEEPQRPVKEKKEAKSSAVANRNVTRTKLRAERPTQINEGAEARRREHQKELAGKKTKEGLDRFAGTTGDDNGVTQKKFKRFESYKRDNQLPTRVKDLTVYVDQKASTVIVPIMGRPVPFHINTIKNASKSDEGEYAYLRINFLSPGQGVGRKDDQPFEDLSAHFLRNLTLRSKDNDRLAQIAQDITELRKNALRREQEKKEMEDVVEQDKLVEIR
;
A
#
# COMPACT_ATOMS: atom_id res chain seq x y z
N MET A 1 -2.53 41.40 29.00
CA MET A 1 -1.31 40.81 28.40
C MET A 1 -0.75 39.86 29.44
N ASP A 2 -1.30 38.65 29.52
CA ASP A 2 -0.81 37.60 30.42
C ASP A 2 -0.60 36.34 29.57
N SER A 3 0.64 36.12 29.14
CA SER A 3 1.07 34.92 28.45
C SER A 3 1.60 33.93 29.47
N VAL A 4 0.77 32.96 29.85
CA VAL A 4 1.19 31.81 30.67
C VAL A 4 1.96 30.84 29.77
N SER A 5 3.24 30.62 30.07
CA SER A 5 4.12 29.69 29.35
C SER A 5 4.46 28.51 30.27
N PHE A 6 4.17 27.29 29.82
CA PHE A 6 4.56 26.05 30.51
C PHE A 6 5.85 25.51 29.89
N TYR A 7 6.89 25.36 30.72
CA TYR A 7 8.16 24.72 30.37
C TYR A 7 8.12 23.30 30.94
N PHE A 8 8.04 22.29 30.07
CA PHE A 8 8.20 20.90 30.47
C PHE A 8 9.68 20.56 30.40
N GLY A 9 10.24 20.16 31.54
CA GLY A 9 11.63 19.78 31.68
C GLY A 9 11.94 18.52 30.88
N ASP A 10 13.02 18.59 30.09
CA ASP A 10 13.68 17.40 29.56
C ASP A 10 14.23 16.59 30.73
N GLU A 11 13.74 15.36 30.86
CA GLU A 11 14.22 14.37 31.81
C GLU A 11 15.69 13.99 31.51
N GLU A 12 16.43 13.90 32.61
CA GLU A 12 17.84 13.55 32.78
C GLU A 12 18.17 12.11 32.34
N GLU A 13 19.22 11.91 31.53
CA GLU A 13 19.98 10.66 31.47
C GLU A 13 21.46 10.91 31.85
N PRO A 14 22.04 10.19 32.85
CA PRO A 14 23.37 10.50 33.39
C PRO A 14 24.54 9.83 32.65
N GLN A 15 25.58 10.63 32.32
CA GLN A 15 26.88 10.19 31.80
C GLN A 15 27.82 9.70 32.91
N ARG A 16 28.61 8.64 32.64
CA ARG A 16 29.63 8.06 33.55
C ARG A 16 31.08 8.42 33.14
N PRO A 17 32.04 8.48 34.09
CA PRO A 17 33.30 9.22 33.96
C PRO A 17 34.51 8.44 33.36
N VAL A 18 35.47 9.22 32.83
CA VAL A 18 36.75 8.85 32.18
C VAL A 18 37.82 8.43 33.21
N LYS A 19 38.65 7.42 32.88
CA LYS A 19 39.86 7.03 33.62
C LYS A 19 41.12 7.20 32.76
N GLU A 20 42.09 7.95 33.28
CA GLU A 20 43.49 8.00 32.82
C GLU A 20 44.32 6.81 33.36
N LYS A 21 45.38 6.42 32.63
CA LYS A 21 46.64 5.89 33.22
C LYS A 21 47.81 5.89 32.21
N LYS A 22 49.00 5.98 32.80
CA LYS A 22 50.32 6.50 32.35
C LYS A 22 51.18 5.58 31.45
N GLU A 23 52.20 6.23 30.88
CA GLU A 23 53.31 5.78 30.03
C GLU A 23 54.21 4.65 30.57
N ALA A 24 54.90 3.94 29.65
CA ALA A 24 56.26 3.42 29.84
C ALA A 24 57.03 3.40 28.51
N LYS A 25 58.27 3.93 28.54
CA LYS A 25 59.22 4.07 27.43
C LYS A 25 59.95 2.75 27.13
N SER A 26 60.35 2.53 25.88
CA SER A 26 61.70 2.01 25.59
C SER A 26 62.17 2.45 24.21
N SER A 27 63.48 2.61 24.14
CA SER A 27 64.23 3.43 23.19
C SER A 27 65.02 2.58 22.21
N ALA A 28 65.27 3.18 21.05
CA ALA A 28 66.54 3.17 20.33
C ALA A 28 66.79 2.11 19.22
N VAL A 29 66.93 2.68 18.02
CA VAL A 29 67.95 2.43 16.99
C VAL A 29 67.70 1.33 15.95
N ALA A 30 67.32 1.84 14.77
CA ALA A 30 67.84 1.55 13.43
C ALA A 30 68.09 0.08 13.02
N ASN A 31 67.37 -0.35 11.99
CA ASN A 31 68.04 -0.83 10.78
C ASN A 31 67.17 -0.67 9.54
N ARG A 32 67.84 -0.24 8.47
CA ARG A 32 67.35 0.06 7.14
C ARG A 32 66.56 -1.11 6.55
N ASN A 33 65.43 -0.80 5.90
CA ASN A 33 65.02 -1.43 4.65
C ASN A 33 63.91 -0.60 3.99
N VAL A 34 64.31 0.54 3.41
CA VAL A 34 63.53 1.25 2.40
C VAL A 34 63.36 0.31 1.21
N THR A 35 62.26 -0.43 1.16
CA THR A 35 61.87 -1.21 -0.01
C THR A 35 60.79 -0.46 -0.77
N ARG A 36 61.29 0.39 -1.68
CA ARG A 36 60.67 0.88 -2.92
C ARG A 36 59.14 0.91 -2.94
N THR A 37 58.63 2.13 -2.82
CA THR A 37 57.36 2.59 -3.41
C THR A 37 57.19 1.97 -4.80
N LYS A 38 56.32 0.95 -4.90
CA LYS A 38 55.93 0.40 -6.20
C LYS A 38 55.08 1.45 -6.90
N LEU A 39 55.72 2.20 -7.79
CA LEU A 39 55.07 3.08 -8.75
C LEU A 39 54.04 2.24 -9.53
N ARG A 40 52.82 2.76 -9.66
CA ARG A 40 51.66 2.13 -10.31
C ARG A 40 51.85 1.86 -11.82
N ALA A 41 53.05 2.08 -12.36
CA ALA A 41 53.36 2.11 -13.79
C ALA A 41 54.00 0.83 -14.34
N GLU A 42 54.45 -0.12 -13.51
CA GLU A 42 54.93 -1.43 -14.01
C GLU A 42 53.84 -2.49 -13.86
N ARG A 43 52.81 -2.39 -14.70
CA ARG A 43 51.99 -3.55 -15.05
C ARG A 43 52.62 -4.14 -16.32
N PRO A 44 52.99 -5.44 -16.37
CA PRO A 44 53.51 -6.01 -17.60
C PRO A 44 52.45 -5.83 -18.69
N THR A 45 52.81 -5.09 -19.73
CA THR A 45 52.09 -4.89 -20.99
C THR A 45 52.13 -6.17 -21.83
N GLN A 46 51.75 -7.29 -21.21
CA GLN A 46 51.30 -8.47 -21.94
C GLN A 46 49.86 -8.66 -21.56
N ILE A 47 49.02 -7.91 -22.26
CA ILE A 47 47.60 -8.22 -22.38
C ILE A 47 47.56 -9.60 -23.00
N ASN A 48 47.38 -10.61 -22.15
CA ASN A 48 47.28 -11.98 -22.58
C ASN A 48 45.94 -12.07 -23.31
N GLU A 49 45.95 -11.87 -24.64
CA GLU A 49 44.76 -11.70 -25.48
C GLU A 49 43.76 -12.85 -25.26
N GLY A 50 44.26 -14.07 -24.99
CA GLY A 50 43.42 -15.23 -24.65
C GLY A 50 42.75 -15.17 -23.28
N ALA A 51 43.30 -14.43 -22.31
CA ALA A 51 42.64 -14.20 -21.01
C ALA A 51 41.60 -13.07 -21.10
N GLU A 52 41.84 -12.05 -21.92
CA GLU A 52 40.85 -11.00 -22.20
C GLU A 52 39.70 -11.51 -23.07
N ALA A 53 39.99 -12.35 -24.08
CA ALA A 53 38.96 -13.01 -24.89
C ALA A 53 38.04 -13.86 -24.01
N ARG A 54 38.59 -14.71 -23.13
CA ARG A 54 37.81 -15.51 -22.17
C ARG A 54 36.98 -14.65 -21.21
N ARG A 55 37.50 -13.51 -20.76
CA ARG A 55 36.74 -12.56 -19.94
C ARG A 55 35.59 -11.92 -20.72
N ARG A 56 35.82 -11.56 -21.98
CA ARG A 56 34.81 -10.95 -22.86
C ARG A 56 33.69 -11.95 -23.19
N GLU A 57 34.04 -13.21 -23.47
CA GLU A 57 33.07 -14.29 -23.69
C GLU A 57 32.24 -14.56 -22.43
N HIS A 58 32.88 -14.68 -21.27
CA HIS A 58 32.19 -14.88 -20.00
C HIS A 58 31.29 -13.69 -19.61
N GLN A 59 31.71 -12.45 -19.89
CA GLN A 59 30.87 -11.27 -19.67
C GLN A 59 29.67 -11.25 -20.63
N LYS A 60 29.84 -11.70 -21.88
CA LYS A 60 28.75 -11.84 -22.85
C LYS A 60 27.74 -12.90 -22.41
N GLU A 61 28.22 -14.03 -21.88
CA GLU A 61 27.38 -15.09 -21.31
C GLU A 61 26.61 -14.60 -20.08
N LEU A 62 27.28 -13.92 -19.14
CA LEU A 62 26.65 -13.30 -17.97
C LEU A 62 25.60 -12.26 -18.35
N ALA A 63 25.88 -11.44 -19.37
CA ALA A 63 24.92 -10.49 -19.91
C ALA A 63 23.70 -11.22 -20.48
N GLY A 64 23.91 -12.27 -21.30
CA GLY A 64 22.81 -13.10 -21.82
C GLY A 64 21.97 -13.74 -20.72
N LYS A 65 22.61 -14.26 -19.66
CA LYS A 65 21.92 -14.83 -18.50
C LYS A 65 21.09 -13.79 -17.74
N LYS A 66 21.62 -12.59 -17.52
CA LYS A 66 20.89 -11.48 -16.90
C LYS A 66 19.77 -10.93 -17.78
N THR A 67 19.96 -10.88 -19.09
CA THR A 67 18.92 -10.47 -20.04
C THR A 67 17.82 -11.51 -20.08
N LYS A 68 18.14 -12.81 -20.09
CA LYS A 68 17.15 -13.89 -20.03
C LYS A 68 16.40 -13.89 -18.70
N GLU A 69 17.10 -13.74 -17.57
CA GLU A 69 16.47 -13.61 -16.26
C GLU A 69 15.60 -12.33 -16.16
N GLY A 70 16.04 -11.22 -16.75
CA GLY A 70 15.24 -10.01 -16.89
C GLY A 70 14.00 -10.25 -17.75
N LEU A 71 14.17 -10.90 -18.90
CA LEU A 71 13.07 -11.25 -19.79
C LEU A 71 12.09 -12.19 -19.10
N ASP A 72 12.54 -13.21 -18.37
CA ASP A 72 11.68 -14.13 -17.63
C ASP A 72 10.94 -13.41 -16.48
N ARG A 73 11.61 -12.47 -15.78
CA ARG A 73 10.98 -11.61 -14.76
C ARG A 73 9.93 -10.67 -15.36
N PHE A 74 10.14 -10.15 -16.56
CA PHE A 74 9.24 -9.18 -17.19
C PHE A 74 8.21 -9.82 -18.15
N ALA A 75 8.47 -11.00 -18.71
CA ALA A 75 7.54 -11.76 -19.55
C ALA A 75 6.33 -12.26 -18.74
N GLY A 76 6.47 -12.39 -17.41
CA GLY A 76 5.35 -12.56 -16.49
C GLY A 76 4.37 -11.38 -16.44
N THR A 77 4.61 -10.29 -17.18
CA THR A 77 3.64 -9.19 -17.36
C THR A 77 2.72 -9.37 -18.57
N THR A 78 2.93 -10.38 -19.43
CA THR A 78 2.10 -10.60 -20.63
C THR A 78 1.68 -12.06 -20.85
N GLY A 79 2.17 -13.02 -20.05
CA GLY A 79 1.82 -14.43 -20.17
C GLY A 79 1.25 -15.01 -18.86
N ASP A 80 0.04 -15.56 -18.96
CA ASP A 80 -0.86 -16.04 -17.92
C ASP A 80 -0.45 -17.37 -17.23
N ASP A 81 0.83 -17.72 -17.11
CA ASP A 81 1.23 -19.03 -16.56
C ASP A 81 2.60 -19.00 -15.87
N ASN A 82 2.63 -18.63 -14.58
CA ASN A 82 3.49 -19.22 -13.54
C ASN A 82 3.43 -18.42 -12.23
N GLY A 83 2.68 -18.94 -11.25
CA GLY A 83 3.05 -18.98 -9.82
C GLY A 83 3.27 -17.69 -9.01
N VAL A 84 3.38 -16.52 -9.62
CA VAL A 84 3.27 -15.24 -8.92
C VAL A 84 1.83 -14.83 -9.08
N THR A 85 1.05 -14.95 -8.00
CA THR A 85 -0.32 -14.45 -7.91
C THR A 85 -0.34 -12.98 -8.32
N GLN A 86 -0.56 -12.72 -9.61
CA GLN A 86 -1.01 -11.41 -10.06
C GLN A 86 -2.20 -11.09 -9.17
N LYS A 87 -2.15 -9.98 -8.44
CA LYS A 87 -3.27 -9.54 -7.60
C LYS A 87 -4.47 -9.38 -8.53
N LYS A 88 -5.29 -10.42 -8.62
CA LYS A 88 -6.50 -10.42 -9.43
C LYS A 88 -7.32 -9.25 -8.93
N PHE A 89 -7.50 -8.27 -9.82
CA PHE A 89 -8.33 -7.11 -9.54
C PHE A 89 -9.70 -7.59 -9.11
N LYS A 90 -10.08 -7.29 -7.88
CA LYS A 90 -11.42 -7.60 -7.39
C LYS A 90 -12.38 -6.59 -7.99
N ARG A 91 -12.84 -6.88 -9.20
CA ARG A 91 -13.85 -6.08 -9.89
C ARG A 91 -15.18 -6.23 -9.15
N PHE A 92 -15.71 -5.12 -8.65
CA PHE A 92 -17.02 -5.04 -8.04
C PHE A 92 -17.91 -4.15 -8.92
N GLU A 93 -19.17 -4.51 -9.01
CA GLU A 93 -20.15 -3.85 -9.87
C GLU A 93 -21.43 -3.65 -9.09
N SER A 94 -21.95 -2.42 -9.08
CA SER A 94 -23.19 -2.07 -8.39
C SER A 94 -24.42 -2.55 -9.16
N TYR A 95 -24.57 -2.08 -10.40
CA TYR A 95 -25.71 -2.40 -11.26
C TYR A 95 -25.21 -2.56 -12.71
N LYS A 96 -25.75 -3.56 -13.40
CA LYS A 96 -25.46 -3.83 -14.83
C LYS A 96 -26.40 -3.06 -15.75
N ARG A 97 -27.63 -2.83 -15.29
CA ARG A 97 -28.73 -2.29 -16.10
C ARG A 97 -29.56 -1.33 -15.27
N ASP A 98 -30.17 -0.35 -15.93
CA ASP A 98 -30.99 0.68 -15.29
C ASP A 98 -32.23 0.10 -14.59
N ASN A 99 -32.76 -1.01 -15.09
CA ASN A 99 -33.93 -1.69 -14.50
C ASN A 99 -33.65 -2.36 -13.15
N GLN A 100 -32.39 -2.47 -12.73
CA GLN A 100 -31.98 -2.99 -11.43
C GLN A 100 -32.01 -1.91 -10.34
N LEU A 101 -32.16 -0.63 -10.72
CA LEU A 101 -32.26 0.45 -9.76
C LEU A 101 -33.56 0.36 -8.95
N PRO A 102 -33.51 0.54 -7.62
CA PRO A 102 -34.70 0.55 -6.77
C PRO A 102 -35.72 1.60 -7.21
N THR A 103 -37.01 1.30 -7.12
CA THR A 103 -38.08 2.24 -7.52
C THR A 103 -38.07 3.55 -6.73
N ARG A 104 -37.59 3.51 -5.48
CA ARG A 104 -37.45 4.68 -4.57
C ARG A 104 -36.46 5.73 -5.06
N VAL A 105 -35.65 5.41 -6.05
CA VAL A 105 -34.67 6.32 -6.65
C VAL A 105 -35.34 7.54 -7.33
N LYS A 106 -36.63 7.42 -7.69
CA LYS A 106 -37.43 8.53 -8.26
C LYS A 106 -37.62 9.70 -7.29
N ASP A 107 -37.52 9.46 -5.99
CA ASP A 107 -37.77 10.48 -4.97
C ASP A 107 -36.58 11.44 -4.81
N LEU A 108 -35.49 11.23 -5.56
CA LEU A 108 -34.24 12.00 -5.48
C LEU A 108 -33.73 12.12 -4.04
N THR A 109 -33.84 11.03 -3.29
CA THR A 109 -33.31 10.89 -1.94
C THR A 109 -32.11 9.95 -1.93
N VAL A 110 -31.24 10.11 -0.95
CA VAL A 110 -30.13 9.19 -0.74
C VAL A 110 -30.70 7.86 -0.26
N TYR A 111 -30.31 6.78 -0.92
CA TYR A 111 -30.79 5.43 -0.62
C TYR A 111 -29.63 4.46 -0.48
N VAL A 112 -29.71 3.59 0.52
CA VAL A 112 -28.74 2.53 0.76
C VAL A 112 -29.35 1.21 0.34
N ASP A 113 -28.82 0.61 -0.73
CA ASP A 113 -29.22 -0.72 -1.20
C ASP A 113 -28.33 -1.78 -0.56
N GLN A 114 -28.86 -2.46 0.45
CA GLN A 114 -28.18 -3.55 1.15
C GLN A 114 -27.97 -4.79 0.25
N LYS A 115 -28.83 -5.03 -0.74
CA LYS A 115 -28.75 -6.20 -1.62
C LYS A 115 -27.61 -6.05 -2.63
N ALA A 116 -27.55 -4.90 -3.29
CA ALA A 116 -26.50 -4.58 -4.25
C ALA A 116 -25.22 -4.02 -3.60
N SER A 117 -25.16 -3.96 -2.27
CA SER A 117 -24.05 -3.38 -1.51
C SER A 117 -23.63 -1.99 -2.02
N THR A 118 -24.62 -1.14 -2.31
CA THR A 118 -24.43 0.12 -3.05
C THR A 118 -25.19 1.27 -2.39
N VAL A 119 -24.58 2.45 -2.36
CA VAL A 119 -25.20 3.70 -1.91
C VAL A 119 -25.55 4.53 -3.14
N ILE A 120 -26.81 4.91 -3.29
CA ILE A 120 -27.29 5.73 -4.40
C ILE A 120 -27.40 7.17 -3.91
N VAL A 121 -26.69 8.07 -4.59
CA VAL A 121 -26.70 9.50 -4.28
C VAL A 121 -27.24 10.28 -5.47
N PRO A 122 -28.26 11.13 -5.29
CA PRO A 122 -28.77 11.99 -6.35
C PRO A 122 -27.77 13.15 -6.61
N ILE A 123 -27.23 13.20 -7.83
CA ILE A 123 -26.35 14.28 -8.30
C ILE A 123 -27.04 14.96 -9.48
N MET A 124 -27.41 16.23 -9.32
CA MET A 124 -28.05 17.04 -10.38
C MET A 124 -29.25 16.33 -11.05
N GLY A 125 -30.11 15.69 -10.24
CA GLY A 125 -31.30 14.98 -10.73
C GLY A 125 -31.03 13.58 -11.29
N ARG A 126 -29.78 13.10 -11.26
CA ARG A 126 -29.41 11.74 -11.69
C ARG A 126 -29.04 10.88 -10.49
N PRO A 127 -29.56 9.65 -10.38
CA PRO A 127 -29.17 8.75 -9.32
C PRO A 127 -27.85 8.07 -9.65
N VAL A 128 -26.81 8.40 -8.88
CA VAL A 128 -25.46 7.88 -9.09
C VAL A 128 -25.17 6.80 -8.05
N PRO A 129 -24.99 5.53 -8.48
CA PRO A 129 -24.64 4.43 -7.58
C PRO A 129 -23.15 4.43 -7.24
N PHE A 130 -22.84 4.26 -5.95
CA PHE A 130 -21.50 4.08 -5.43
C PHE A 130 -21.40 2.75 -4.66
N HIS A 131 -20.57 1.83 -5.14
CA HIS A 131 -20.36 0.55 -4.47
C HIS A 131 -19.67 0.75 -3.11
N ILE A 132 -20.04 -0.01 -2.08
CA ILE A 132 -19.51 0.17 -0.72
C ILE A 132 -17.99 0.05 -0.63
N ASN A 133 -17.39 -0.81 -1.47
CA ASN A 133 -15.94 -0.98 -1.53
C ASN A 133 -15.20 0.29 -2.01
N THR A 134 -15.90 1.26 -2.61
CA THR A 134 -15.31 2.56 -3.00
C THR A 134 -15.41 3.60 -1.89
N ILE A 135 -16.30 3.40 -0.92
CA ILE A 135 -16.49 4.31 0.20
C ILE A 135 -15.40 4.00 1.23
N LYS A 136 -14.99 4.97 2.05
CA LYS A 136 -14.06 4.84 3.20
C LYS A 136 -14.80 4.93 4.53
N ASN A 137 -15.67 5.92 4.68
CA ASN A 137 -16.58 6.06 5.81
C ASN A 137 -17.66 7.08 5.48
N ALA A 138 -18.71 7.10 6.28
CA ALA A 138 -19.71 8.15 6.28
C ALA A 138 -19.80 8.73 7.68
N SER A 139 -19.83 10.05 7.78
CA SER A 139 -19.97 10.78 9.05
C SER A 139 -21.08 11.80 8.94
N LYS A 140 -21.89 11.90 9.99
CA LYS A 140 -22.96 12.87 10.11
C LYS A 140 -22.55 13.97 11.09
N SER A 141 -22.80 15.22 10.74
CA SER A 141 -22.54 16.39 11.60
C SER A 141 -23.74 17.32 11.57
N ASP A 142 -24.04 17.94 12.70
CA ASP A 142 -25.18 18.85 12.85
C ASP A 142 -24.68 20.28 13.03
N GLU A 143 -25.19 21.20 12.22
CA GLU A 143 -24.92 22.63 12.39
C GLU A 143 -26.26 23.39 12.34
N GLY A 144 -26.75 23.80 13.51
CA GLY A 144 -28.02 24.51 13.65
C GLY A 144 -29.20 23.67 13.18
N GLU A 145 -29.95 24.20 12.20
CA GLU A 145 -31.14 23.54 11.64
C GLU A 145 -30.82 22.52 10.54
N TYR A 146 -29.56 22.40 10.13
CA TYR A 146 -29.14 21.52 9.04
C TYR A 146 -28.24 20.39 9.55
N ALA A 147 -28.48 19.20 9.01
CA ALA A 147 -27.61 18.06 9.14
C ALA A 147 -26.79 17.88 7.86
N TYR A 148 -25.54 17.49 8.02
CA TYR A 148 -24.60 17.22 6.95
C TYR A 148 -24.19 15.76 6.98
N LEU A 149 -24.30 15.09 5.83
CA LEU A 149 -23.77 13.75 5.62
C LEU A 149 -22.54 13.84 4.73
N ARG A 150 -21.38 13.56 5.30
CA ARG A 150 -20.10 13.49 4.59
C ARG A 150 -19.74 12.05 4.31
N ILE A 151 -19.63 11.70 3.02
CA ILE A 151 -19.17 10.40 2.54
C ILE A 151 -17.74 10.59 2.05
N ASN A 152 -16.77 9.94 2.67
CA ASN A 152 -15.40 9.92 2.19
C ASN A 152 -15.19 8.65 1.37
N PHE A 153 -14.51 8.76 0.24
CA PHE A 153 -14.22 7.66 -0.66
C PHE A 153 -12.76 7.23 -0.56
N LEU A 154 -12.47 5.99 -0.92
CA LEU A 154 -11.11 5.50 -1.08
C LEU A 154 -10.51 6.18 -2.31
N SER A 155 -9.42 6.90 -2.08
CA SER A 155 -8.64 7.55 -3.11
C SER A 155 -7.16 7.24 -2.89
N PRO A 156 -6.37 7.04 -3.95
CA PRO A 156 -4.94 6.82 -3.82
C PRO A 156 -4.27 8.01 -3.12
N GLY A 157 -3.29 7.73 -2.26
CA GLY A 157 -2.57 8.75 -1.48
C GLY A 157 -3.27 9.24 -0.21
N GLN A 158 -4.45 8.70 0.13
CA GLN A 158 -5.20 9.09 1.35
C GLN A 158 -4.76 8.35 2.63
N GLY A 159 -3.67 7.58 2.57
CA GLY A 159 -3.01 6.90 3.69
C GLY A 159 -1.52 7.21 3.70
N VAL A 160 -1.05 7.90 4.76
CA VAL A 160 0.37 8.13 4.98
C VAL A 160 1.03 6.77 5.22
N GLY A 161 1.92 6.33 4.33
CA GLY A 161 2.79 5.17 4.55
C GLY A 161 2.27 3.79 4.14
N ARG A 162 1.03 3.65 3.63
CA ARG A 162 0.58 2.40 3.03
C ARG A 162 0.37 2.59 1.55
N LYS A 163 1.31 2.07 0.75
CA LYS A 163 1.02 1.57 -0.59
C LYS A 163 0.12 0.34 -0.42
N ASP A 164 -1.08 0.53 0.10
CA ASP A 164 -2.12 -0.47 -0.03
C ASP A 164 -2.41 -0.47 -1.54
N ASP A 165 -1.77 -1.42 -2.22
CA ASP A 165 -2.12 -1.94 -3.54
C ASP A 165 -3.62 -2.29 -3.53
N GLN A 166 -4.49 -1.30 -3.58
CA GLN A 166 -5.55 -1.36 -4.56
C GLN A 166 -4.86 -1.00 -5.85
N PRO A 167 -4.40 -2.00 -6.63
CA PRO A 167 -4.05 -1.70 -8.00
C PRO A 167 -5.35 -1.13 -8.58
N PHE A 168 -5.28 0.07 -9.14
CA PHE A 168 -6.33 0.63 -9.96
C PHE A 168 -5.92 0.36 -11.41
N GLU A 169 -6.88 0.06 -12.29
CA GLU A 169 -6.58 -0.35 -13.67
C GLU A 169 -5.81 0.75 -14.42
N ASP A 170 -6.00 2.00 -14.02
CA ASP A 170 -5.39 3.18 -14.61
C ASP A 170 -4.76 4.09 -13.54
N LEU A 171 -3.47 4.37 -13.67
CA LEU A 171 -2.72 5.29 -12.80
C LEU A 171 -3.08 6.77 -13.03
N SER A 172 -3.68 7.10 -14.18
CA SER A 172 -4.10 8.45 -14.54
C SER A 172 -5.55 8.78 -14.15
N ALA A 173 -6.28 7.81 -13.60
CA ALA A 173 -7.67 7.98 -13.23
C ALA A 173 -7.88 9.05 -12.14
N HIS A 174 -8.96 9.81 -12.27
CA HIS A 174 -9.39 10.78 -11.27
C HIS A 174 -10.40 10.16 -10.29
N PHE A 175 -10.20 10.42 -9.00
CA PHE A 175 -11.01 9.84 -7.93
C PHE A 175 -11.78 10.91 -7.18
N LEU A 176 -13.02 10.60 -6.84
CA LEU A 176 -13.78 11.39 -5.87
C LEU A 176 -13.16 11.19 -4.48
N ARG A 177 -12.84 12.28 -3.78
CA ARG A 177 -12.25 12.20 -2.42
C ARG A 177 -13.33 12.14 -1.34
N ASN A 178 -14.30 13.02 -1.45
CA ASN A 178 -15.44 13.10 -0.54
C ASN A 178 -16.61 13.83 -1.21
N LEU A 179 -17.79 13.60 -0.67
CA LEU A 179 -19.02 14.28 -1.01
C LEU A 179 -19.72 14.67 0.30
N THR A 180 -20.26 15.87 0.36
CA THR A 180 -21.04 16.34 1.50
C THR A 180 -22.44 16.72 1.03
N LEU A 181 -23.45 16.17 1.68
CA LEU A 181 -24.85 16.46 1.44
C LEU A 181 -25.42 17.20 2.64
N ARG A 182 -26.33 18.13 2.40
CA ARG A 182 -27.00 18.92 3.44
C ARG A 182 -28.51 18.67 3.38
N SER A 183 -29.13 18.40 4.52
CA SER A 183 -30.57 18.22 4.65
C SER A 183 -31.07 18.83 5.96
N LYS A 184 -32.37 19.16 6.05
CA LYS A 184 -33.02 19.50 7.33
C LYS A 184 -33.37 18.25 8.14
N ASP A 185 -33.56 17.11 7.47
CA ASP A 185 -33.97 15.87 8.11
C ASP A 185 -32.78 15.19 8.81
N ASN A 186 -32.66 15.45 10.11
CA ASN A 186 -31.57 14.97 10.95
C ASN A 186 -31.60 13.44 11.09
N ASP A 187 -32.76 12.90 11.48
CA ASP A 187 -32.95 11.48 11.77
C ASP A 187 -32.68 10.61 10.53
N ARG A 188 -33.12 11.08 9.36
CA ARG A 188 -32.89 10.38 8.10
C ARG A 188 -31.40 10.30 7.76
N LEU A 189 -30.67 11.40 7.89
CA LEU A 189 -29.22 11.39 7.63
C LEU A 189 -28.47 10.56 8.68
N ALA A 190 -28.92 10.54 9.92
CA ALA A 190 -28.39 9.66 10.96
C ALA A 190 -28.58 8.18 10.59
N GLN A 191 -29.81 7.80 10.18
CA GLN A 191 -30.10 6.44 9.73
C GLN A 191 -29.25 6.04 8.52
N ILE A 192 -29.13 6.92 7.51
CA ILE A 192 -28.30 6.65 6.33
C ILE A 192 -26.82 6.46 6.72
N ALA A 193 -26.29 7.30 7.62
CA ALA A 193 -24.91 7.15 8.09
C ALA A 193 -24.69 5.80 8.80
N GLN A 194 -25.66 5.37 9.60
CA GLN A 194 -25.66 4.08 10.27
C GLN A 194 -25.73 2.92 9.26
N ASP A 195 -26.66 2.98 8.31
CA ASP A 195 -26.85 1.97 7.26
C ASP A 195 -25.57 1.80 6.42
N ILE A 196 -24.92 2.91 6.03
CA ILE A 196 -23.64 2.86 5.29
C ILE A 196 -22.53 2.21 6.14
N THR A 197 -22.48 2.55 7.44
CA THR A 197 -21.47 2.00 8.35
C THR A 197 -21.68 0.50 8.58
N GLU A 198 -22.93 0.07 8.75
CA GLU A 198 -23.29 -1.33 8.88
C GLU A 198 -22.99 -2.10 7.59
N LEU A 199 -23.37 -1.56 6.44
CA LEU A 199 -23.12 -2.17 5.14
C LEU A 199 -21.61 -2.33 4.88
N ARG A 200 -20.79 -1.34 5.27
CA ARG A 200 -19.32 -1.45 5.25
C ARG A 200 -18.82 -2.57 6.15
N LYS A 201 -19.30 -2.63 7.40
CA LYS A 201 -18.90 -3.66 8.36
C LYS A 201 -19.23 -5.05 7.85
N ASN A 202 -20.42 -5.22 7.27
CA ASN A 202 -20.87 -6.46 6.68
C ASN A 202 -20.04 -6.83 5.44
N ALA A 203 -19.66 -5.86 4.60
CA ALA A 203 -18.79 -6.11 3.46
C ALA A 203 -17.38 -6.57 3.88
N LEU A 204 -16.79 -5.92 4.89
CA LEU A 204 -15.49 -6.31 5.45
C LEU A 204 -15.53 -7.71 6.08
N ARG A 205 -16.59 -8.02 6.85
CA ARG A 205 -16.79 -9.34 7.44
C ARG A 205 -16.90 -10.42 6.37
N ARG A 206 -17.72 -10.19 5.34
CA ARG A 206 -17.93 -11.13 4.23
C ARG A 206 -16.65 -11.35 3.42
N GLU A 207 -15.82 -10.30 3.27
CA GLU A 207 -14.50 -10.40 2.65
C GLU A 207 -13.50 -11.17 3.51
N GLN A 208 -13.50 -10.95 4.82
CA GLN A 208 -12.68 -11.71 5.76
C GLN A 208 -13.06 -13.19 5.78
N GLU A 209 -14.35 -13.52 5.90
CA GLU A 209 -14.86 -14.90 5.86
C GLU A 209 -14.49 -15.58 4.53
N LYS A 210 -14.58 -14.85 3.40
CA LYS A 210 -14.16 -15.38 2.10
C LYS A 210 -12.66 -15.65 2.05
N LYS A 211 -11.84 -14.74 2.59
CA LYS A 211 -10.39 -14.92 2.65
C LYS A 211 -10.00 -16.10 3.54
N GLU A 212 -10.67 -16.26 4.69
CA GLU A 212 -10.47 -17.39 5.58
C GLU A 212 -10.85 -18.71 4.88
N MET A 213 -11.98 -18.77 4.17
CA MET A 213 -12.36 -19.94 3.36
C MET A 213 -11.39 -20.25 2.22
N GLU A 214 -10.83 -19.23 1.55
CA GLU A 214 -9.81 -19.40 0.51
C GLU A 214 -8.48 -19.92 1.08
N ASP A 215 -8.19 -19.65 2.36
CA ASP A 215 -6.99 -20.11 3.08
C ASP A 215 -7.17 -21.47 3.77
N VAL A 216 -8.38 -22.04 3.76
CA VAL A 216 -8.61 -23.42 4.23
C VAL A 216 -8.08 -24.40 3.18
N VAL A 217 -6.92 -24.97 3.46
CA VAL A 217 -6.39 -26.12 2.71
C VAL A 217 -7.19 -27.35 3.11
N GLU A 218 -7.93 -27.95 2.17
CA GLU A 218 -8.60 -29.24 2.38
C GLU A 218 -7.54 -30.32 2.65
N GLN A 219 -7.53 -30.86 3.86
CA GLN A 219 -6.65 -31.99 4.21
C GLN A 219 -7.28 -33.31 3.76
N ASP A 220 -6.46 -34.20 3.19
CA ASP A 220 -6.88 -35.55 2.83
C ASP A 220 -7.40 -36.33 4.05
N LYS A 221 -8.39 -37.19 3.83
CA LYS A 221 -8.91 -38.08 4.87
C LYS A 221 -7.80 -38.99 5.39
N LEU A 222 -7.54 -38.91 6.70
CA LEU A 222 -6.57 -39.76 7.38
C LEU A 222 -6.96 -41.24 7.20
N VAL A 223 -6.05 -42.02 6.61
CA VAL A 223 -6.21 -43.48 6.51
C VAL A 223 -5.62 -44.09 7.77
N GLU A 224 -6.48 -44.69 8.61
CA GLU A 224 -6.02 -45.45 9.77
C GLU A 224 -5.27 -46.70 9.30
N ILE A 225 -4.01 -46.83 9.72
CA ILE A 225 -3.20 -48.03 9.48
C ILE A 225 -3.70 -49.10 10.47
N ARG A 226 -4.27 -50.19 9.93
CA ARG A 226 -4.62 -51.41 10.68
C ARG A 226 -3.51 -52.44 10.58
#